data_AF-A0A089P228-F1
#
_entry.id   AF-A0A089P228-F1
#
_cell.length_a   1.000
_cell.length_b   1.000
_cell.length_c   1.000
_cell.angle_alpha   90.00
_cell.angle_beta   90.00
_cell.angle_gamma   90.00
#
_symmetry.space_group_name_H-M   'P 1'
#
loop_
_entity.id
_entity.type
_entity.pdbx_description
1 polymer ?
#
loop_
_entity_poly.entity_id
_entity_poly.type
_entity_poly.pdbx_seq_one_letter_code
_entity_poly.pdbx_strand_id
1 'polypeptide(L)'
;MMLASTAASALQAAGLIGLWDTDVRAGRSVLDTGAASLLAGDPRLAGTPLPLDAALGRIHPADRDWVFGRIHHVRRTGGPVSLEFRILTGAGETRWILNRGCLTPDADGALRGRGAYIDVTDLHPPSVRDAEGSGAAQGADLNVAADHGIAVHAALERHGDPYLKTVSEMLLLGIGRALARREP
;
A
#
# COMPACT_ATOMS: atom_id res chain seq x y z
N MET A 1 -7.30 0.02 -33.11
CA MET A 1 -8.01 -0.88 -32.17
C MET A 1 -7.12 -2.00 -31.57
N MET A 2 -5.96 -2.37 -32.15
CA MET A 2 -5.08 -3.41 -31.57
C MET A 2 -4.27 -2.95 -30.33
N LEU A 3 -3.81 -1.69 -30.28
CA LEU A 3 -2.97 -1.18 -29.18
C LEU A 3 -3.69 -1.09 -27.82
N ALA A 4 -5.01 -0.84 -27.83
CA ALA A 4 -5.82 -0.82 -26.61
C ALA A 4 -5.96 -2.23 -26.00
N SER A 5 -6.01 -3.26 -26.85
CA SER A 5 -6.12 -4.66 -26.43
C SER A 5 -4.80 -5.20 -25.84
N THR A 6 -3.66 -4.82 -26.41
CA THR A 6 -2.33 -5.26 -25.92
C THR A 6 -1.94 -4.59 -24.61
N ALA A 7 -2.33 -3.33 -24.40
CA ALA A 7 -2.09 -2.65 -23.13
C ALA A 7 -2.90 -3.29 -21.98
N ALA A 8 -4.16 -3.64 -22.24
CA ALA A 8 -5.01 -4.28 -21.23
C ALA A 8 -4.46 -5.64 -20.78
N SER A 9 -4.03 -6.50 -21.72
CA SER A 9 -3.45 -7.80 -21.37
C SER A 9 -2.11 -7.67 -20.63
N ALA A 10 -1.27 -6.72 -21.02
CA ALA A 10 -0.01 -6.44 -20.32
C ALA A 10 -0.25 -5.95 -18.88
N LEU A 11 -1.22 -5.08 -18.67
CA LEU A 11 -1.57 -4.59 -17.34
C LEU A 11 -2.13 -5.72 -16.45
N GLN A 12 -2.98 -6.58 -17.01
CA GLN A 12 -3.49 -7.75 -16.29
C GLN A 12 -2.36 -8.72 -15.93
N ALA A 13 -1.42 -8.98 -16.85
CA ALA A 13 -0.24 -9.81 -16.59
C ALA A 13 0.69 -9.18 -15.53
N ALA A 14 0.73 -7.86 -15.41
CA ALA A 14 1.44 -7.14 -14.36
C ALA A 14 0.70 -7.13 -13.01
N GLY A 15 -0.44 -7.82 -12.90
CA GLY A 15 -1.24 -7.91 -11.68
C GLY A 15 -2.13 -6.70 -11.41
N LEU A 16 -2.35 -5.80 -12.38
CA LEU A 16 -3.27 -4.66 -12.18
C LEU A 16 -4.68 -5.18 -11.87
N ILE A 17 -5.18 -4.83 -10.70
CA ILE A 17 -6.56 -5.09 -10.29
C ILE A 17 -7.47 -3.99 -10.82
N GLY A 18 -7.07 -2.74 -10.63
CA GLY A 18 -7.89 -1.58 -10.98
C GLY A 18 -7.36 -0.29 -10.42
N LEU A 19 -8.06 0.79 -10.72
CA LEU A 19 -7.68 2.16 -10.46
C LEU A 19 -8.58 2.81 -9.41
N TRP A 20 -8.04 3.86 -8.79
CA TRP A 20 -8.78 4.76 -7.92
C TRP A 20 -8.47 6.21 -8.23
N ASP A 21 -9.47 7.07 -8.03
CA ASP A 21 -9.35 8.53 -7.97
C ASP A 21 -9.94 9.00 -6.63
N THR A 22 -9.31 9.96 -5.98
CA THR A 22 -9.81 10.49 -4.71
C THR A 22 -9.84 12.00 -4.70
N ASP A 23 -10.96 12.54 -4.23
CA ASP A 23 -11.10 13.92 -3.81
C ASP A 23 -11.00 13.96 -2.28
N VAL A 24 -9.89 14.52 -1.78
CA VAL A 24 -9.63 14.53 -0.34
C VAL A 24 -10.55 15.50 0.38
N ARG A 25 -10.90 16.63 -0.25
CA ARG A 25 -11.80 17.64 0.33
C ARG A 25 -13.20 17.08 0.50
N ALA A 26 -13.72 16.36 -0.50
CA ALA A 26 -15.00 15.67 -0.41
C ALA A 26 -14.95 14.41 0.47
N GLY A 27 -13.76 13.91 0.78
CA GLY A 27 -13.57 12.67 1.51
C GLY A 27 -14.02 11.43 0.74
N ARG A 28 -14.09 11.51 -0.60
CA ARG A 28 -14.62 10.45 -1.46
C ARG A 28 -13.54 9.87 -2.37
N SER A 29 -13.69 8.58 -2.67
CA SER A 29 -12.87 7.86 -3.64
C SER A 29 -13.79 7.17 -4.65
N VAL A 30 -13.43 7.25 -5.92
CA VAL A 30 -14.09 6.55 -7.01
C VAL A 30 -13.18 5.41 -7.45
N LEU A 31 -13.75 4.22 -7.58
CA LEU A 31 -13.06 3.02 -8.03
C LEU A 31 -13.53 2.65 -9.45
N ASP A 32 -12.65 2.06 -10.25
CA ASP A 32 -13.10 1.35 -11.46
C ASP A 32 -13.71 -0.02 -11.12
N THR A 33 -14.16 -0.75 -12.14
CA THR A 33 -14.84 -2.05 -11.96
C THR A 33 -13.98 -3.07 -11.22
N GLY A 34 -12.69 -3.16 -11.56
CA GLY A 34 -11.79 -4.15 -10.96
C GLY A 34 -11.49 -3.83 -9.50
N ALA A 35 -11.17 -2.56 -9.21
CA ALA A 35 -10.96 -2.09 -7.85
C ALA A 35 -12.23 -2.19 -6.99
N ALA A 36 -13.40 -1.82 -7.52
CA ALA A 36 -14.68 -1.93 -6.80
C ALA A 36 -15.02 -3.39 -6.47
N SER A 37 -14.82 -4.30 -7.42
CA SER A 37 -15.04 -5.73 -7.23
C SER A 37 -14.20 -6.29 -6.07
N LEU A 38 -12.91 -5.96 -6.03
CA LEU A 38 -11.99 -6.61 -5.10
C LEU A 38 -11.82 -5.87 -3.77
N LEU A 39 -11.71 -4.54 -3.78
CA LEU A 39 -11.43 -3.74 -2.57
C LEU A 39 -12.71 -3.35 -1.82
N ALA A 40 -13.76 -2.98 -2.55
CA ALA A 40 -15.08 -2.69 -1.97
C ALA A 40 -15.97 -3.93 -1.88
N GLY A 41 -15.67 -4.98 -2.65
CA GLY A 41 -16.41 -6.24 -2.63
C GLY A 41 -17.69 -6.24 -3.45
N ASP A 42 -17.95 -5.20 -4.25
CA ASP A 42 -19.12 -5.10 -5.12
C ASP A 42 -18.77 -4.30 -6.39
N PRO A 43 -18.71 -4.94 -7.58
CA PRO A 43 -18.40 -4.25 -8.83
C PRO A 43 -19.44 -3.17 -9.20
N ARG A 44 -20.66 -3.22 -8.66
CA ARG A 44 -21.71 -2.22 -8.93
C ARG A 44 -21.41 -0.86 -8.31
N LEU A 45 -20.44 -0.79 -7.39
CA LEU A 45 -19.99 0.46 -6.79
C LEU A 45 -18.98 1.22 -7.68
N ALA A 46 -18.57 0.64 -8.81
CA ALA A 46 -17.69 1.29 -9.77
C ALA A 46 -18.26 2.64 -10.25
N GLY A 47 -17.40 3.64 -10.39
CA GLY A 47 -17.80 5.00 -10.80
C GLY A 47 -18.57 5.80 -9.75
N THR A 48 -18.92 5.19 -8.61
CA THR A 48 -19.65 5.86 -7.52
C THR A 48 -18.67 6.44 -6.50
N PRO A 49 -18.87 7.69 -6.02
CA PRO A 49 -18.05 8.26 -4.94
C PRO A 49 -18.31 7.55 -3.60
N LEU A 50 -17.30 6.88 -3.05
CA LEU A 50 -17.39 6.10 -1.81
C LEU A 50 -16.63 6.79 -0.66
N PRO A 51 -17.11 6.70 0.59
CA PRO A 51 -16.25 6.94 1.75
C PRO A 51 -15.10 5.93 1.79
N LEU A 52 -13.98 6.29 2.43
CA LEU A 52 -12.79 5.46 2.51
C LEU A 52 -13.08 4.06 3.08
N ASP A 53 -13.89 3.98 4.15
CA ASP A 53 -14.29 2.71 4.77
C ASP A 53 -15.02 1.76 3.82
N ALA A 54 -15.83 2.31 2.90
CA ALA A 54 -16.54 1.50 1.91
C ALA A 54 -15.63 1.12 0.74
N ALA A 55 -14.78 2.05 0.28
CA ALA A 55 -13.83 1.80 -0.81
C ALA A 55 -12.80 0.72 -0.45
N LEU A 56 -12.46 0.57 0.83
CA LEU A 56 -11.48 -0.39 1.37
C LEU A 56 -12.12 -1.41 2.31
N GLY A 57 -13.40 -1.74 2.09
CA GLY A 57 -14.18 -2.61 2.97
C GLY A 57 -13.62 -4.03 3.13
N ARG A 58 -12.79 -4.50 2.19
CA ARG A 58 -12.18 -5.84 2.20
C ARG A 58 -10.80 -5.92 2.84
N ILE A 59 -10.26 -4.84 3.40
CA ILE A 59 -8.97 -4.89 4.11
C ILE A 59 -9.03 -5.93 5.24
N HIS A 60 -7.98 -6.74 5.34
CA HIS A 60 -7.81 -7.71 6.42
C HIS A 60 -7.87 -6.99 7.78
N PRO A 61 -8.61 -7.48 8.79
CA PRO A 61 -8.81 -6.78 10.06
C PRO A 61 -7.50 -6.33 10.73
N ALA A 62 -6.48 -7.20 10.76
CA ALA A 62 -5.16 -6.90 11.32
C ALA A 62 -4.39 -5.77 10.59
N ASP A 63 -4.79 -5.44 9.35
CA ASP A 63 -4.15 -4.38 8.57
C ASP A 63 -4.90 -3.04 8.59
N ARG A 64 -6.15 -3.04 9.07
CA ARG A 64 -7.05 -1.88 8.96
C ARG A 64 -6.45 -0.62 9.59
N ASP A 65 -6.04 -0.68 10.85
CA ASP A 65 -5.63 0.52 11.59
C ASP A 65 -4.40 1.19 10.97
N TRP A 66 -3.38 0.40 10.62
CA TRP A 66 -2.15 0.96 10.06
C TRP A 66 -2.37 1.47 8.62
N VAL A 67 -3.17 0.79 7.80
CA VAL A 67 -3.48 1.25 6.43
C VAL A 67 -4.22 2.58 6.47
N PHE A 68 -5.29 2.66 7.26
CA PHE A 68 -6.08 3.89 7.39
C PHE A 68 -5.23 5.03 7.96
N GLY A 69 -4.40 4.76 8.98
CA GLY A 69 -3.47 5.75 9.52
C GLY A 69 -2.52 6.34 8.45
N ARG A 70 -1.98 5.51 7.55
CA ARG A 70 -1.11 5.99 6.46
C ARG A 70 -1.88 6.74 5.38
N ILE A 71 -3.09 6.30 5.02
CA ILE A 71 -3.94 7.03 4.08
C ILE A 71 -4.32 8.40 4.64
N HIS A 72 -4.71 8.47 5.92
CA HIS A 72 -5.01 9.74 6.59
C HIS A 72 -3.80 10.66 6.67
N HIS A 73 -2.60 10.13 6.86
CA HIS A 73 -1.38 10.92 6.79
C HIS A 73 -1.18 11.54 5.41
N VAL A 74 -1.20 10.73 4.34
CA VAL A 74 -1.02 11.23 2.96
C VAL A 74 -2.16 12.15 2.51
N ARG A 75 -3.40 11.93 2.99
CA ARG A 75 -4.51 12.87 2.77
C ARG A 75 -4.31 14.23 3.46
N ARG A 76 -3.43 14.35 4.46
CA ARG A 76 -3.09 15.64 5.08
C ARG A 76 -1.86 16.28 4.47
N THR A 77 -0.86 15.48 4.11
CA THR A 77 0.45 15.99 3.66
C THR A 77 0.59 16.07 2.14
N GLY A 78 -0.23 15.34 1.39
CA GLY A 78 0.02 15.05 -0.01
C GLY A 78 1.23 14.11 -0.20
N GLY A 79 1.58 13.85 -1.45
CA GLY A 79 2.74 13.06 -1.83
C GLY A 79 2.42 11.63 -2.26
N PRO A 80 3.47 10.79 -2.44
CA PRO A 80 3.31 9.45 -2.98
C PRO A 80 2.55 8.52 -2.02
N VAL A 81 1.75 7.63 -2.60
CA VAL A 81 1.09 6.50 -1.93
C VAL A 81 1.83 5.23 -2.35
N SER A 82 2.33 4.48 -1.38
CA SER A 82 2.89 3.14 -1.57
C SER A 82 2.64 2.32 -0.31
N LEU A 83 1.69 1.39 -0.37
CA LEU A 83 1.26 0.56 0.76
C LEU A 83 1.01 -0.87 0.28
N GLU A 84 1.55 -1.85 0.97
CA GLU A 84 1.25 -3.27 0.76
C GLU A 84 0.46 -3.83 1.93
N PHE A 85 -0.75 -4.31 1.68
CA PHE A 85 -1.66 -4.80 2.71
C PHE A 85 -2.46 -6.00 2.23
N ARG A 86 -3.01 -6.74 3.19
CA ARG A 86 -3.85 -7.89 2.91
C ARG A 86 -5.31 -7.49 2.75
N ILE A 87 -6.00 -8.20 1.88
CA ILE A 87 -7.46 -8.19 1.78
C ILE A 87 -8.01 -9.59 2.01
N LEU A 88 -9.28 -9.65 2.38
CA LEU A 88 -10.08 -10.87 2.42
C LEU A 88 -11.06 -10.87 1.25
N THR A 89 -10.92 -11.82 0.33
CA THR A 89 -11.85 -11.95 -0.80
C THR A 89 -13.22 -12.47 -0.32
N GLY A 90 -14.23 -12.38 -1.18
CA GLY A 90 -15.55 -12.97 -0.91
C GLY A 90 -15.51 -14.50 -0.68
N ALA A 91 -14.45 -15.17 -1.14
CA ALA A 91 -14.22 -16.59 -0.94
C ALA A 91 -13.43 -16.92 0.34
N GLY A 92 -13.04 -15.92 1.14
CA GLY A 92 -12.23 -16.09 2.35
C GLY A 92 -10.73 -16.26 2.11
N GLU A 93 -10.27 -16.12 0.87
CA GLU A 93 -8.84 -16.11 0.53
C GLU A 93 -8.19 -14.80 0.96
N THR A 94 -6.96 -14.88 1.49
CA THR A 94 -6.14 -13.70 1.75
C THR A 94 -5.28 -13.38 0.52
N ARG A 95 -5.33 -12.14 0.06
CA ARG A 95 -4.46 -11.63 -1.04
C ARG A 95 -3.66 -10.43 -0.61
N TRP A 96 -2.44 -10.31 -1.13
CA TRP A 96 -1.58 -9.14 -0.90
C TRP A 96 -1.76 -8.12 -2.02
N ILE A 97 -2.07 -6.89 -1.64
CA ILE A 97 -2.35 -5.79 -2.57
C ILE A 97 -1.35 -4.68 -2.34
N LEU A 98 -0.67 -4.27 -3.41
CA LEU A 98 0.07 -3.02 -3.48
C LEU A 98 -0.86 -1.90 -3.95
N ASN A 99 -1.05 -0.87 -3.13
CA ASN A 99 -1.61 0.40 -3.55
C ASN A 99 -0.49 1.38 -3.90
N ARG A 100 -0.43 1.80 -5.16
CA ARG A 100 0.55 2.78 -5.65
C ARG A 100 -0.13 3.96 -6.32
N GLY A 101 0.22 5.17 -5.90
CA GLY A 101 -0.37 6.39 -6.44
C GLY A 101 0.31 7.66 -5.94
N CYS A 102 -0.33 8.80 -6.12
CA CYS A 102 0.14 10.08 -5.62
C CYS A 102 -1.03 11.01 -5.34
N LEU A 103 -0.91 11.83 -4.29
CA LEU A 103 -1.82 12.94 -3.99
C LEU A 103 -1.11 14.27 -4.26
N THR A 104 -1.68 15.07 -5.13
CA THR A 104 -1.17 16.39 -5.51
C THR A 104 -2.26 17.45 -5.39
N PRO A 105 -1.93 18.71 -5.07
CA PRO A 105 -2.88 19.80 -5.10
C PRO A 105 -3.47 19.99 -6.50
N ASP A 106 -4.77 20.27 -6.60
CA ASP A 106 -5.42 20.77 -7.80
C ASP A 106 -5.29 22.31 -7.91
N ALA A 107 -5.94 22.90 -8.91
CA ALA A 107 -5.89 24.34 -9.16
C ALA A 107 -6.43 25.19 -7.98
N ASP A 108 -7.32 24.62 -7.16
CA ASP A 108 -7.91 25.26 -5.99
C ASP A 108 -7.17 24.91 -4.69
N GLY A 109 -5.99 24.28 -4.81
CA GLY A 109 -5.15 23.85 -3.70
C GLY A 109 -5.67 22.63 -2.94
N ALA A 110 -6.74 21.97 -3.40
CA ALA A 110 -7.26 20.77 -2.77
C ALA A 110 -6.45 19.55 -3.19
N LEU A 111 -6.11 18.66 -2.25
CA LEU A 111 -5.45 17.41 -2.62
C LEU A 111 -6.40 16.51 -3.41
N ARG A 112 -5.94 16.10 -4.59
CA ARG A 112 -6.54 15.03 -5.39
C ARG A 112 -5.51 13.95 -5.62
N GLY A 113 -5.94 12.71 -5.75
CA GLY A 113 -5.02 11.62 -5.97
C GLY A 113 -5.54 10.57 -6.92
N ARG A 114 -4.61 9.90 -7.60
CA ARG A 114 -4.88 8.76 -8.46
C ARG A 114 -3.86 7.67 -8.20
N GLY A 115 -4.28 6.44 -8.42
CA GLY A 115 -3.39 5.31 -8.31
C GLY A 115 -4.03 4.01 -8.78
N ALA A 116 -3.32 2.94 -8.50
CA ALA A 116 -3.64 1.59 -8.88
C ALA A 116 -3.52 0.64 -7.69
N TYR A 117 -4.36 -0.38 -7.68
CA TYR A 117 -4.20 -1.58 -6.89
C TYR A 117 -3.59 -2.67 -7.76
N ILE A 118 -2.55 -3.32 -7.26
CA ILE A 118 -1.81 -4.38 -7.95
C ILE A 118 -1.79 -5.60 -7.04
N ASP A 119 -2.17 -6.76 -7.56
CA ASP A 119 -2.06 -8.03 -6.87
C ASP A 119 -0.58 -8.43 -6.84
N VAL A 120 -0.05 -8.56 -5.63
CA VAL A 120 1.34 -8.96 -5.37
C VAL A 120 1.39 -10.23 -4.54
N THR A 121 0.29 -11.01 -4.52
CA THR A 121 0.20 -12.27 -3.75
C THR A 121 1.32 -13.24 -4.12
N ASP A 122 1.69 -13.33 -5.39
CA ASP A 122 2.80 -14.20 -5.84
C ASP A 122 4.17 -13.79 -5.29
N LEU A 123 4.33 -12.53 -4.86
CA LEU A 123 5.55 -12.04 -4.20
C LEU A 123 5.58 -12.35 -2.70
N HIS A 124 4.45 -12.80 -2.15
CA HIS A 124 4.26 -13.18 -0.76
C HIS A 124 3.85 -14.66 -0.71
N PRO A 125 4.82 -15.60 -0.88
CA PRO A 125 4.51 -17.02 -0.86
C PRO A 125 3.74 -17.38 0.39
N PRO A 126 2.82 -18.36 0.34
CA PRO A 126 2.01 -18.75 1.48
C PRO A 126 2.95 -19.07 2.63
N SER A 127 3.03 -18.15 3.61
CA SER A 127 3.63 -18.46 4.88
C SER A 127 2.85 -19.64 5.42
N VAL A 128 3.58 -20.71 5.79
CA VAL A 128 2.99 -21.96 6.25
C VAL A 128 2.20 -21.67 7.52
N ARG A 129 0.93 -21.34 7.30
CA ARG A 129 -0.13 -21.16 8.29
C ARG A 129 0.20 -20.06 9.30
N ASP A 130 -0.85 -19.54 9.89
CA ASP A 130 -0.83 -18.79 11.13
C ASP A 130 -0.26 -19.67 12.27
N ALA A 131 1.04 -19.95 12.23
CA ALA A 131 1.77 -20.70 13.24
C ALA A 131 2.58 -19.73 14.09
N GLU A 132 1.94 -19.29 15.18
CA GLU A 132 2.61 -18.85 16.39
C GLU A 132 3.79 -19.80 16.69
N GLY A 133 5.04 -19.31 16.67
CA GLY A 133 6.18 -20.17 17.03
C GLY A 133 7.60 -19.86 16.53
N SER A 134 7.92 -18.70 15.93
CA SER A 134 9.31 -18.38 15.51
C SER A 134 9.79 -16.96 15.88
N GLY A 135 9.33 -16.44 17.02
CA GLY A 135 9.57 -15.05 17.44
C GLY A 135 11.02 -14.68 17.81
N ALA A 136 11.91 -15.61 18.14
CA ALA A 136 13.20 -15.25 18.74
C ALA A 136 14.33 -15.00 17.73
N ALA A 137 14.52 -15.87 16.72
CA ALA A 137 15.69 -15.79 15.82
C ALA A 137 15.60 -14.63 14.81
N GLN A 138 14.45 -14.42 14.16
CA GLN A 138 14.27 -13.29 13.22
C GLN A 138 14.29 -11.89 13.87
N GLY A 139 14.12 -11.79 15.20
CA GLY A 139 14.17 -10.52 15.91
C GLY A 139 15.59 -10.00 16.10
N ALA A 140 16.52 -10.92 16.35
CA ALA A 140 17.94 -10.60 16.43
C ALA A 140 18.45 -10.07 15.08
N ASP A 141 18.07 -10.71 13.98
CA ASP A 141 18.50 -10.30 12.63
C ASP A 141 17.94 -8.92 12.22
N LEU A 142 16.69 -8.61 12.61
CA LEU A 142 16.08 -7.31 12.32
C LEU A 142 16.62 -6.17 13.20
N ASN A 143 16.96 -6.44 14.46
CA ASN A 143 17.63 -5.47 15.31
C ASN A 143 19.05 -5.17 14.78
N VAL A 144 19.80 -6.20 14.37
CA VAL A 144 21.10 -6.03 13.71
C VAL A 144 20.96 -5.24 12.39
N ALA A 145 19.92 -5.52 11.60
CA ALA A 145 19.64 -4.76 10.38
C ALA A 145 19.27 -3.29 10.68
N ALA A 146 18.56 -3.02 11.77
CA ALA A 146 18.24 -1.66 12.21
C ALA A 146 19.50 -0.88 12.59
N ASP A 147 20.40 -1.49 13.37
CA ASP A 147 21.67 -0.88 13.77
C ASP A 147 22.54 -0.52 12.56
N HIS A 148 22.64 -1.45 11.60
CA HIS A 148 23.33 -1.19 10.34
C HIS A 148 22.63 -0.11 9.49
N GLY A 149 21.30 -0.13 9.43
CA GLY A 149 20.50 0.88 8.74
C GLY A 149 20.71 2.29 9.31
N ILE A 150 20.81 2.42 10.63
CA ILE A 150 21.07 3.70 11.32
C ILE A 150 22.46 4.21 10.94
N ALA A 151 23.48 3.33 10.96
CA ALA A 151 24.84 3.69 10.57
C ALA A 151 24.93 4.15 9.10
N VAL A 152 24.23 3.45 8.19
CA VAL A 152 24.14 3.82 6.77
C VAL A 152 23.42 5.15 6.58
N HIS A 153 22.27 5.35 7.24
CA HIS A 153 21.52 6.60 7.16
C HIS A 153 22.36 7.80 7.61
N ALA A 154 23.06 7.67 8.75
CA ALA A 154 23.94 8.73 9.24
C ALA A 154 25.10 9.03 8.27
N ALA A 155 25.66 8.01 7.60
CA ALA A 155 26.70 8.20 6.59
C ALA A 155 26.18 8.93 5.34
N LEU A 156 24.98 8.56 4.87
CA LEU A 156 24.35 9.16 3.70
C LEU A 156 23.86 10.59 3.97
N GLU A 157 23.41 10.87 5.19
CA GLU A 157 23.08 12.24 5.60
C GLU A 157 24.31 13.16 5.57
N ARG A 158 25.48 12.68 6.02
CA ARG A 158 26.75 13.43 5.90
C ARG A 158 27.21 13.61 4.45
N HIS A 159 26.93 12.65 3.58
CA HIS A 159 27.25 12.75 2.15
C HIS A 159 26.39 13.81 1.44
N GLY A 160 25.15 14.02 1.89
CA GLY A 160 24.29 15.12 1.42
C GLY A 160 23.53 14.85 0.12
N ASP A 161 23.50 13.60 -0.36
CA ASP A 161 22.68 13.22 -1.52
C ASP A 161 21.21 13.04 -1.08
N PRO A 162 20.26 13.87 -1.59
CA PRO A 162 18.87 13.82 -1.16
C PRO A 162 18.15 12.51 -1.53
N TYR A 163 18.54 11.88 -2.65
CA TYR A 163 17.94 10.63 -3.09
C TYR A 163 18.39 9.48 -2.19
N LEU A 164 19.69 9.38 -1.91
CA LEU A 164 20.22 8.34 -1.02
C LEU A 164 19.71 8.50 0.42
N LYS A 165 19.54 9.74 0.89
CA LYS A 165 18.88 10.02 2.17
C LYS A 165 17.47 9.42 2.19
N THR A 166 16.66 9.74 1.18
CA THR A 166 15.28 9.23 1.08
C THR A 166 15.22 7.70 1.06
N VAL A 167 16.10 7.04 0.31
CA VAL A 167 16.17 5.57 0.24
C VAL A 167 16.48 4.97 1.62
N SER A 168 17.43 5.55 2.36
CA SER A 168 17.79 5.07 3.69
C SER A 168 16.70 5.30 4.75
N GLU A 169 15.95 6.40 4.65
CA GLU A 169 14.78 6.65 5.51
C GLU A 169 13.67 5.63 5.27
N MET A 170 13.42 5.29 4.01
CA MET A 170 12.45 4.27 3.63
C MET A 170 12.84 2.89 4.15
N LEU A 171 14.13 2.54 4.09
CA LEU A 171 14.66 1.29 4.64
C LEU A 171 14.45 1.22 6.16
N LEU A 172 14.87 2.26 6.89
CA LEU A 172 14.72 2.34 8.35
C LEU A 172 13.25 2.25 8.77
N LEU A 173 12.36 2.93 8.06
CA LEU A 173 10.93 2.85 8.29
C LEU A 173 10.38 1.43 8.03
N GLY A 174 10.88 0.75 7.00
CA GLY A 174 10.53 -0.65 6.70
C GLY A 174 10.94 -1.60 7.82
N ILE A 175 12.18 -1.47 8.31
CA ILE A 175 12.71 -2.28 9.42
C ILE A 175 11.93 -2.00 10.71
N GLY A 176 11.69 -0.73 11.04
CA GLY A 176 10.92 -0.34 12.23
C GLY A 176 9.50 -0.90 12.23
N ARG A 177 8.84 -0.98 11.07
CA ARG A 177 7.52 -1.62 10.93
C ARG A 177 7.58 -3.13 11.11
N ALA A 178 8.63 -3.78 10.59
CA ALA A 178 8.82 -5.21 10.78
C ALA A 178 9.06 -5.56 12.25
N LEU A 179 9.76 -4.69 12.99
CA LEU A 179 9.95 -4.82 14.44
C LEU A 179 8.65 -4.56 15.22
N ALA A 180 7.93 -3.47 14.91
CA ALA A 180 6.69 -3.11 15.60
C ALA A 180 5.55 -4.14 15.44
N ARG A 181 5.58 -4.97 14.38
CA ARG A 181 4.64 -6.08 14.20
C ARG A 181 4.92 -7.29 15.13
N ARG A 182 5.95 -7.20 16.00
CA ARG A 182 6.42 -8.29 16.87
C ARG A 182 6.30 -8.01 18.37
N GLU A 183 6.08 -6.76 18.78
CA GLU A 183 5.79 -6.45 20.19
C GLU A 183 4.27 -6.63 20.43
N PRO A 184 3.86 -7.44 21.42
CA PRO A 184 2.45 -7.69 21.71
C PRO A 184 1.73 -6.46 22.29
#